data_AF-A0A1Z5L0R8-F1
#
_entry.id   AF-A0A1Z5L0R8-F1
#
_cell.length_a   1.000
_cell.length_b   1.000
_cell.length_c   1.000
_cell.angle_alpha   90.00
_cell.angle_beta   90.00
_cell.angle_gamma   90.00
#
_symmetry.space_group_name_H-M   'P 1'
#
loop_
_entity.id
_entity.type
_entity.pdbx_description
1 polymer ?
#
loop_
_entity_poly.entity_id
_entity_poly.type
_entity_poly.pdbx_seq_one_letter_code
_entity_poly.pdbx_strand_id
1 'polypeptide(L)'
;MISDFGLCKKLSNGRLSFSRKSGITGTEGWIAPEMISGSRRVTRAVDIFSLGCVFYYVLSNGRHPFGDPLERQANIRHGRYSISDVVSHGHLARPLIDQMLQVDPSERPSIAAVTKHPIFWSPRKQLDFFQDVSDRIEKEPHDSAIVRTLERSGFEVLKGDWREQITEELQKDLRRFRTYKGSSVRDLLRALRNKKHHYRELPEALRAELGTIPDEFVGYFGNFRKPSGQNWAPYPTSLWAILSAASLCCCSIRTWPCNDSRTNRSSAPTTHTTHRWTCGVTLPDPSCWLPGRPGSGNARMCDQRTPKWWNLLYQV
;
A
#
# COMPACT_ATOMS: atom_id res chain seq x y z
N MET A 1 2.50 22.11 -7.29
CA MET A 1 3.46 22.50 -8.36
C MET A 1 4.87 22.28 -7.82
N ILE A 2 5.81 21.75 -8.62
CA ILE A 2 7.22 21.62 -8.23
C ILE A 2 7.97 22.88 -8.69
N SER A 3 8.86 23.42 -7.86
CA SER A 3 9.66 24.64 -8.10
C SER A 3 11.16 24.39 -7.86
N ASP A 4 11.97 25.44 -8.01
CA ASP A 4 13.40 25.48 -7.70
C ASP A 4 14.31 24.53 -8.49
N PHE A 5 14.26 24.65 -9.82
CA PHE A 5 15.07 23.86 -10.74
C PHE A 5 16.57 24.21 -10.77
N GLY A 6 17.06 25.09 -9.89
CA GLY A 6 18.46 25.55 -9.85
C GLY A 6 19.49 24.44 -9.57
N LEU A 7 19.07 23.36 -8.91
CA LEU A 7 19.90 22.18 -8.65
C LEU A 7 19.60 20.99 -9.57
N CYS A 8 18.57 21.10 -10.43
CA CYS A 8 18.18 20.02 -11.31
C CYS A 8 19.27 19.71 -12.35
N LYS A 9 19.37 18.43 -12.73
CA LYS A 9 20.29 17.96 -13.76
C LYS A 9 19.54 17.30 -14.90
N LYS A 10 19.70 17.82 -16.11
CA LYS A 10 19.25 17.16 -17.33
C LYS A 10 20.20 16.01 -17.65
N LEU A 11 19.69 14.79 -17.68
CA LEU A 11 20.44 13.63 -18.16
C LEU A 11 20.45 13.65 -19.70
N SER A 12 21.60 13.33 -20.30
CA SER A 12 21.67 13.13 -21.75
C SER A 12 20.87 11.89 -22.16
N ASN A 13 20.37 11.86 -23.40
CA ASN A 13 19.57 10.75 -23.91
C ASN A 13 20.28 9.40 -23.69
N GLY A 14 19.54 8.42 -23.17
CA GLY A 14 20.06 7.09 -22.87
C GLY A 14 20.85 6.98 -21.55
N ARG A 15 21.19 8.07 -20.86
CA ARG A 15 21.84 8.01 -19.54
C ARG A 15 20.81 7.94 -18.42
N LEU A 16 21.00 6.97 -17.52
CA LEU A 16 20.19 6.78 -16.31
C LEU A 16 20.87 7.33 -15.04
N SER A 17 22.11 7.80 -15.17
CA SER A 17 22.90 8.32 -14.06
C SER A 17 23.74 9.52 -14.46
N PHE A 18 24.08 10.36 -13.48
CA PHE A 18 25.04 11.44 -13.62
C PHE A 18 26.20 11.29 -12.64
N SER A 19 27.34 11.88 -13.00
CA SER A 19 28.50 11.97 -12.12
C SER A 19 28.43 13.26 -11.30
N ARG A 20 28.73 13.15 -10.01
CA ARG A 20 28.72 14.28 -9.08
C ARG A 20 29.94 15.17 -9.38
N LYS A 21 29.71 16.44 -9.73
CA LYS A 21 30.75 17.48 -9.66
C LYS A 21 30.83 17.95 -8.20
N SER A 22 32.03 18.15 -7.69
CA SER A 22 32.41 18.38 -6.28
C SER A 22 31.37 19.09 -5.39
N GLY A 23 31.11 18.54 -4.19
CA GLY A 23 30.21 19.08 -3.16
C GLY A 23 28.99 18.21 -2.86
N ILE A 24 28.43 18.31 -1.65
CA ILE A 24 27.08 17.80 -1.33
C ILE A 24 26.11 18.91 -1.75
N THR A 25 25.18 18.59 -2.65
CA THR A 25 24.16 19.53 -3.14
C THR A 25 22.77 19.09 -2.67
N GLY A 26 22.02 20.02 -2.09
CA GLY A 26 20.64 19.81 -1.61
C GLY A 26 20.44 20.32 -0.19
N THR A 27 19.20 20.27 0.30
CA THR A 27 18.85 20.67 1.66
C THR A 27 19.12 19.53 2.64
N GLU A 28 19.93 19.76 3.67
CA GLU A 28 20.24 18.76 4.68
C GLU A 28 18.99 18.12 5.28
N GLY A 29 19.06 16.81 5.54
CA GLY A 29 17.93 16.03 6.04
C GLY A 29 16.95 15.53 4.99
N TRP A 30 17.05 15.99 3.73
CA TRP A 30 16.21 15.52 2.61
C TRP A 30 17.01 14.81 1.51
N ILE A 31 18.33 14.80 1.65
CA ILE A 31 19.28 14.25 0.67
C ILE A 31 19.39 12.74 0.87
N ALA A 32 19.32 11.98 -0.22
CA ALA A 32 19.49 10.52 -0.21
C ALA A 32 20.87 10.06 0.30
N PRO A 33 20.99 8.88 0.92
CA PRO A 33 22.24 8.41 1.53
C PRO A 33 23.43 8.35 0.56
N GLU A 34 23.20 7.92 -0.69
CA GLU A 34 24.24 7.83 -1.73
C GLU A 34 24.80 9.20 -2.14
N MET A 35 24.00 10.26 -1.97
CA MET A 35 24.42 11.64 -2.20
C MET A 35 25.27 12.20 -1.06
N ILE A 36 25.18 11.62 0.14
CA ILE A 36 26.00 11.98 1.30
C ILE A 36 27.32 11.21 1.26
N SER A 37 27.26 9.90 1.00
CA SER A 37 28.41 8.98 0.97
C SER A 37 29.35 9.20 -0.21
N GLY A 38 29.00 10.07 -1.16
CA GLY A 38 29.87 10.42 -2.28
C GLY A 38 29.89 9.39 -3.41
N SER A 39 28.77 8.68 -3.62
CA SER A 39 28.65 7.75 -4.74
C SER A 39 28.93 8.46 -6.06
N ARG A 40 29.78 7.84 -6.91
CA ARG A 40 30.13 8.37 -8.23
C ARG A 40 28.98 8.26 -9.23
N ARG A 41 27.99 7.40 -8.96
CA ARG A 41 26.86 7.13 -9.85
C ARG A 41 25.55 7.42 -9.12
N VAL A 42 24.96 8.56 -9.45
CA VAL A 42 23.68 9.00 -8.91
C VAL A 42 22.61 8.86 -9.97
N THR A 43 21.43 8.36 -9.61
CA THR A 43 20.28 8.15 -10.51
C THR A 43 19.09 8.98 -10.06
N ARG A 44 17.96 8.87 -10.77
CA ARG A 44 16.67 9.48 -10.38
C ARG A 44 16.11 8.92 -9.05
N ALA A 45 16.69 7.85 -8.52
CA ALA A 45 16.28 7.25 -7.25
C ALA A 45 16.50 8.18 -6.04
N VAL A 46 17.35 9.20 -6.17
CA VAL A 46 17.51 10.24 -5.12
C VAL A 46 16.21 11.02 -4.91
N ASP A 47 15.48 11.32 -6.00
CA ASP A 47 14.22 12.05 -5.93
C ASP A 47 13.13 11.19 -5.30
N ILE A 48 13.18 9.87 -5.50
CA ILE A 48 12.25 8.92 -4.87
C ILE A 48 12.45 8.88 -3.35
N PHE A 49 13.70 8.90 -2.89
CA PHE A 49 14.00 8.98 -1.46
C PHE A 49 13.46 10.28 -0.85
N SER A 50 13.78 11.43 -1.46
CA SER A 50 13.29 12.72 -0.99
C SER A 50 11.76 12.79 -1.00
N LEU A 51 11.10 12.23 -2.03
CA LEU A 51 9.66 12.11 -2.10
C LEU A 51 9.09 11.21 -0.98
N GLY A 52 9.80 10.14 -0.61
CA GLY A 52 9.41 9.28 0.51
C GLY A 52 9.39 10.03 1.85
N CYS A 53 10.41 10.86 2.10
CA CYS A 53 10.44 11.75 3.25
C CYS A 53 9.26 12.73 3.24
N VAL A 54 8.95 13.33 2.08
CA VAL A 54 7.82 14.27 1.93
C VAL A 54 6.47 13.56 2.13
N PHE A 55 6.29 12.35 1.60
CA PHE A 55 5.06 11.57 1.85
C PHE A 55 4.84 11.31 3.32
N TYR A 56 5.88 10.86 4.02
CA TYR A 56 5.76 10.68 5.47
C TYR A 56 5.44 11.99 6.18
N TYR A 57 6.12 13.08 5.82
CA TYR A 57 5.89 14.40 6.41
C TYR A 57 4.44 14.85 6.30
N VAL A 58 3.83 14.70 5.11
CA VAL A 58 2.42 15.04 4.91
C VAL A 58 1.50 14.12 5.72
N LEU A 59 1.72 12.80 5.67
CA LEU A 59 0.82 11.82 6.31
C LEU A 59 0.93 11.77 7.84
N SER A 60 2.05 12.22 8.39
CA SER A 60 2.32 12.30 9.83
C SER A 60 2.03 13.67 10.43
N ASN A 61 1.52 14.62 9.64
CA ASN A 61 1.30 16.01 10.04
C ASN A 61 2.56 16.71 10.54
N GLY A 62 3.66 16.59 9.79
CA GLY A 62 4.86 17.39 9.96
C GLY A 62 6.06 16.67 10.60
N ARG A 63 5.96 15.36 10.87
CA ARG A 63 7.10 14.58 11.39
C ARG A 63 8.02 14.17 10.25
N HIS A 64 9.26 13.83 10.57
CA HIS A 64 10.24 13.36 9.59
C HIS A 64 10.61 11.90 9.88
N PRO A 65 10.74 11.00 8.88
CA PRO A 65 10.98 9.59 9.16
C PRO A 65 12.32 9.34 9.86
N PHE A 66 13.30 10.21 9.61
CA PHE A 66 14.63 10.17 10.23
C PHE A 66 14.77 11.02 11.50
N GLY A 67 13.65 11.43 12.13
CA GLY A 67 13.64 12.14 13.40
C GLY A 67 14.03 13.62 13.33
N ASP A 68 14.52 14.12 14.46
CA ASP A 68 14.78 15.55 14.69
C ASP A 68 15.89 16.10 13.79
N PRO A 69 15.85 17.39 13.42
CA PRO A 69 16.77 18.00 12.46
C PRO A 69 18.26 17.74 12.74
N LEU A 70 18.67 17.73 14.02
CA LEU A 70 20.07 17.56 14.43
C LEU A 70 20.60 16.14 14.17
N GLU A 71 19.77 15.11 14.33
CA GLU A 71 20.16 13.71 14.18
C GLU A 71 19.88 13.16 12.78
N ARG A 72 19.00 13.85 12.04
CA ARG A 72 18.42 13.41 10.77
C ARG A 72 19.44 12.94 9.75
N GLN A 73 20.51 13.71 9.54
CA GLN A 73 21.56 13.37 8.58
C GLN A 73 22.32 12.10 8.97
N ALA A 74 22.62 11.95 10.26
CA ALA A 74 23.25 10.73 10.77
C ALA A 74 22.30 9.53 10.59
N ASN A 75 21.02 9.70 10.89
CA ASN A 75 20.00 8.66 10.73
C ASN A 75 19.85 8.23 9.26
N ILE A 76 19.83 9.17 8.31
CA ILE A 76 19.81 8.87 6.87
C ILE A 76 21.02 8.03 6.46
N ARG A 77 22.23 8.44 6.87
CA ARG A 77 23.47 7.72 6.53
C ARG A 77 23.45 6.28 7.04
N HIS A 78 22.86 6.03 8.20
CA HIS A 78 22.79 4.70 8.81
C HIS A 78 21.50 3.94 8.47
N GLY A 79 20.60 4.50 7.65
CA GLY A 79 19.32 3.87 7.31
C GLY A 79 18.37 3.70 8.49
N ARG A 80 18.46 4.55 9.52
CA ARG A 80 17.63 4.47 10.73
C ARG A 80 16.43 5.39 10.62
N TYR A 81 15.23 4.85 10.43
CA TYR A 81 14.01 5.64 10.38
C TYR A 81 12.87 4.97 11.15
N SER A 82 11.86 5.76 11.51
CA SER A 82 10.57 5.29 12.00
C SER A 82 9.45 5.87 11.16
N ILE A 83 8.49 5.01 10.80
CA ILE A 83 7.27 5.39 10.08
C ILE A 83 5.99 5.04 10.87
N SER A 84 6.11 4.88 12.19
CA SER A 84 5.03 4.49 13.09
C SER A 84 3.85 5.47 13.13
N ASP A 85 4.11 6.74 12.83
CA ASP A 85 3.15 7.83 13.04
C ASP A 85 2.19 8.02 11.86
N VAL A 86 2.33 7.21 10.81
CA VAL A 86 1.33 7.13 9.74
C VAL A 86 0.12 6.39 10.27
N VAL A 87 -0.88 7.13 10.75
CA VAL A 87 -2.14 6.58 11.27
C VAL A 87 -3.11 6.27 10.13
N SER A 88 -3.38 7.25 9.27
CA SER A 88 -4.30 7.11 8.14
C SER A 88 -3.65 6.34 6.99
N HIS A 89 -4.38 5.38 6.40
CA HIS A 89 -3.90 4.55 5.29
C HIS A 89 -2.58 3.80 5.59
N GLY A 90 -2.24 3.59 6.86
CA GLY A 90 -0.93 3.07 7.27
C GLY A 90 -0.56 1.75 6.60
N HIS A 91 -1.52 0.87 6.33
CA HIS A 91 -1.31 -0.42 5.67
C HIS A 91 -0.91 -0.29 4.18
N LEU A 92 -1.25 0.80 3.51
CA LEU A 92 -0.84 1.08 2.12
C LEU A 92 0.37 2.03 2.09
N ALA A 93 0.33 3.07 2.92
CA ALA A 93 1.32 4.13 2.90
C ALA A 93 2.67 3.65 3.46
N ARG A 94 2.67 2.90 4.58
CA ARG A 94 3.93 2.48 5.22
C ARG A 94 4.77 1.58 4.31
N PRO A 95 4.24 0.54 3.65
CA PRO A 95 5.05 -0.28 2.73
C PRO A 95 5.63 0.52 1.56
N LEU A 96 4.85 1.45 0.98
CA LEU A 96 5.34 2.31 -0.10
C LEU A 96 6.46 3.24 0.39
N ILE A 97 6.27 3.92 1.53
CA ILE A 97 7.27 4.82 2.10
C ILE A 97 8.53 4.04 2.46
N ASP A 98 8.39 2.88 3.11
CA ASP A 98 9.50 2.00 3.45
C ASP A 98 10.33 1.62 2.21
N GLN A 99 9.67 1.26 1.11
CA GLN A 99 10.34 0.97 -0.15
C GLN A 99 11.03 2.20 -0.76
N MET A 100 10.42 3.39 -0.65
CA MET A 100 11.00 4.64 -1.14
C MET A 100 12.21 5.10 -0.33
N LEU A 101 12.27 4.74 0.96
CA LEU A 101 13.33 5.12 1.90
C LEU A 101 14.49 4.11 1.99
N GLN A 102 14.50 3.07 1.15
CA GLN A 102 15.58 2.08 1.12
C GLN A 102 16.94 2.73 0.91
N VAL A 103 17.94 2.26 1.67
CA VAL A 103 19.32 2.76 1.57
C VAL A 103 19.90 2.47 0.20
N ASP A 104 19.69 1.25 -0.31
CA ASP A 104 20.07 0.87 -1.66
C ASP A 104 19.14 1.55 -2.69
N PRO A 105 19.68 2.40 -3.60
CA PRO A 105 18.88 3.06 -4.62
C PRO A 105 18.22 2.11 -5.62
N SER A 106 18.70 0.87 -5.82
CA SER A 106 18.06 -0.09 -6.74
C SER A 106 16.81 -0.75 -6.18
N GLU A 107 16.63 -0.76 -4.85
CA GLU A 107 15.44 -1.31 -4.20
C GLU A 107 14.26 -0.31 -4.19
N ARG A 108 14.55 0.97 -4.49
CA ARG A 108 13.53 2.02 -4.56
C ARG A 108 12.66 1.88 -5.81
N PRO A 109 11.33 2.10 -5.72
CA PRO A 109 10.44 2.01 -6.86
C PRO A 109 10.69 3.17 -7.84
N SER A 110 10.42 2.94 -9.13
CA SER A 110 10.39 4.03 -10.10
C SER A 110 9.17 4.93 -9.87
N ILE A 111 9.22 6.20 -10.30
CA ILE A 111 8.06 7.10 -10.20
C ILE A 111 6.83 6.56 -10.94
N ALA A 112 7.04 5.81 -12.04
CA ALA A 112 5.97 5.15 -12.78
C ALA A 112 5.34 3.99 -11.99
N ALA A 113 6.08 3.34 -11.09
CA ALA A 113 5.55 2.35 -10.16
C ALA A 113 4.82 3.03 -8.99
N VAL A 114 5.40 4.08 -8.40
CA VAL A 114 4.79 4.85 -7.31
C VAL A 114 3.42 5.39 -7.73
N THR A 115 3.30 6.01 -8.90
CA THR A 115 2.02 6.56 -9.43
C THR A 115 0.93 5.50 -9.68
N LYS A 116 1.31 4.22 -9.81
CA LYS A 116 0.35 3.11 -9.96
C LYS A 116 -0.08 2.50 -8.63
N HIS A 117 0.57 2.86 -7.52
CA HIS A 117 0.30 2.30 -6.21
C HIS A 117 -1.16 2.53 -5.76
N PRO A 118 -1.78 1.58 -5.01
CA PRO A 118 -3.20 1.67 -4.64
C PRO A 118 -3.58 2.88 -3.79
N ILE A 119 -2.60 3.52 -3.15
CA ILE A 119 -2.82 4.77 -2.38
C ILE A 119 -3.35 5.92 -3.25
N PHE A 120 -3.11 5.88 -4.56
CA PHE A 120 -3.60 6.89 -5.51
C PHE A 120 -4.86 6.46 -6.26
N TRP A 121 -5.47 5.33 -5.90
CA TRP A 121 -6.63 4.83 -6.62
C TRP A 121 -7.90 5.53 -6.16
N SER A 122 -8.75 5.89 -7.11
CA SER A 122 -10.12 6.29 -6.80
C SER A 122 -10.92 5.10 -6.23
N PRO A 123 -11.99 5.34 -5.46
CA PRO A 123 -12.88 4.27 -4.99
C PRO A 123 -13.42 3.42 -6.13
N ARG A 124 -13.70 4.02 -7.30
CA ARG A 124 -14.07 3.28 -8.51
C ARG A 124 -13.03 2.25 -8.91
N LYS A 125 -11.76 2.64 -9.01
CA LYS A 125 -10.66 1.76 -9.40
C LYS A 125 -10.42 0.66 -8.38
N GLN A 126 -10.57 0.96 -7.09
CA GLN A 126 -10.50 -0.04 -6.03
C GLN A 126 -11.61 -1.08 -6.16
N LEU A 127 -12.85 -0.64 -6.39
CA LEU A 127 -13.99 -1.53 -6.59
C LEU A 127 -13.82 -2.42 -7.82
N ASP A 128 -13.35 -1.86 -8.92
CA ASP A 128 -13.08 -2.60 -10.15
C ASP A 128 -11.96 -3.62 -9.94
N PHE A 129 -10.90 -3.27 -9.22
CA PHE A 129 -9.87 -4.23 -8.83
C PHE A 129 -10.42 -5.39 -7.99
N PHE A 130 -11.26 -5.13 -6.98
CA PHE A 130 -11.81 -6.21 -6.15
C PHE A 130 -12.69 -7.18 -6.96
N GLN A 131 -13.43 -6.67 -7.95
CA GLN A 131 -14.19 -7.52 -8.86
C GLN A 131 -13.28 -8.35 -9.76
N ASP A 132 -12.29 -7.73 -10.40
CA ASP A 132 -11.36 -8.41 -11.29
C ASP A 132 -10.62 -9.54 -10.57
N VAL A 133 -10.18 -9.28 -9.33
CA VAL A 133 -9.55 -10.31 -8.48
C VAL A 133 -10.56 -11.40 -8.11
N SER A 134 -11.78 -11.05 -7.72
CA SER A 134 -12.83 -12.04 -7.41
C SER A 134 -13.11 -12.95 -8.61
N ASP A 135 -13.29 -12.39 -9.80
CA ASP A 135 -13.58 -13.13 -11.03
C ASP A 135 -12.41 -14.00 -11.49
N ARG A 136 -11.18 -13.51 -11.33
CA ARG A 136 -9.97 -14.27 -11.63
C ARG A 136 -9.80 -15.46 -10.69
N ILE A 137 -10.02 -15.25 -9.40
CA ILE A 137 -9.83 -16.28 -8.36
C ILE A 137 -10.96 -17.31 -8.37
N GLU A 138 -12.16 -16.95 -8.80
CA GLU A 138 -13.26 -17.93 -8.89
C GLU A 138 -12.94 -19.07 -9.87
N LYS A 139 -12.09 -18.79 -10.88
CA LYS A 139 -11.60 -19.76 -11.87
C LYS A 139 -10.36 -20.54 -11.42
N GLU A 140 -9.78 -20.22 -10.25
CA GLU A 140 -8.58 -20.89 -9.74
C GLU A 140 -8.92 -22.13 -8.87
N PRO A 141 -8.13 -23.22 -8.99
CA PRO A 141 -8.15 -24.33 -8.05
C PRO A 141 -7.90 -23.85 -6.61
N HIS A 142 -8.52 -24.52 -5.65
CA HIS A 142 -8.41 -24.17 -4.22
C HIS A 142 -6.98 -24.28 -3.68
N ASP A 143 -6.16 -25.16 -4.23
CA ASP A 143 -4.77 -25.42 -3.86
C ASP A 143 -3.76 -24.65 -4.74
N SER A 144 -4.23 -23.79 -5.64
CA SER A 144 -3.37 -22.95 -6.46
C SER A 144 -2.47 -22.07 -5.60
N ALA A 145 -1.28 -21.75 -6.12
CA ALA A 145 -0.35 -20.85 -5.44
C ALA A 145 -0.96 -19.45 -5.23
N ILE A 146 -1.85 -19.02 -6.13
CA ILE A 146 -2.55 -17.73 -6.05
C ILE A 146 -3.51 -17.74 -4.85
N VAL A 147 -4.36 -18.76 -4.74
CA VAL A 147 -5.31 -18.88 -3.61
C VAL A 147 -4.56 -19.04 -2.29
N ARG A 148 -3.52 -19.87 -2.24
CA ARG A 148 -2.70 -20.01 -1.02
C ARG A 148 -2.04 -18.71 -0.59
N THR A 149 -1.53 -17.92 -1.53
CA THR A 149 -0.94 -16.60 -1.23
C THR A 149 -1.99 -15.61 -0.74
N LEU A 150 -3.18 -15.59 -1.35
CA LEU A 150 -4.30 -14.76 -0.92
C LEU A 150 -4.72 -15.08 0.52
N GLU A 151 -4.86 -16.38 0.82
CA GLU A 151 -5.37 -16.83 2.12
C GLU A 151 -4.29 -16.82 3.22
N ARG A 152 -3.00 -16.80 2.87
CA ARG A 152 -1.88 -16.72 3.84
C ARG A 152 -1.98 -15.48 4.75
N SER A 153 -2.46 -14.36 4.22
CA SER A 153 -2.69 -13.14 4.99
C SER A 153 -4.12 -13.01 5.52
N GLY A 154 -4.96 -14.03 5.32
CA GLY A 154 -6.40 -13.98 5.59
C GLY A 154 -6.74 -13.75 7.06
N PHE A 155 -6.00 -14.33 8.00
CA PHE A 155 -6.32 -14.17 9.43
C PHE A 155 -6.26 -12.71 9.90
N GLU A 156 -5.21 -11.97 9.52
CA GLU A 156 -5.07 -10.55 9.87
C GLU A 156 -6.06 -9.66 9.12
N VAL A 157 -6.29 -9.97 7.83
CA VAL A 157 -7.23 -9.25 6.95
C VAL A 157 -8.67 -9.38 7.43
N LEU A 158 -9.07 -10.57 7.88
CA LEU A 158 -10.46 -10.91 8.18
C LEU A 158 -10.78 -10.82 9.67
N LYS A 159 -9.76 -10.63 10.52
CA LYS A 159 -9.84 -10.67 11.98
C LYS A 159 -10.55 -11.93 12.49
N GLY A 160 -10.13 -13.07 11.96
CA GLY A 160 -10.77 -14.36 12.19
C GLY A 160 -11.94 -14.58 11.23
N ASP A 161 -13.10 -14.00 11.54
CA ASP A 161 -14.33 -14.16 10.76
C ASP A 161 -14.89 -12.82 10.27
N TRP A 162 -14.76 -12.54 8.96
CA TRP A 162 -15.25 -11.28 8.38
C TRP A 162 -16.77 -11.12 8.50
N ARG A 163 -17.52 -12.22 8.68
CA ARG A 163 -18.97 -12.16 8.86
C ARG A 163 -19.34 -11.50 10.17
N GLU A 164 -18.49 -11.59 11.20
CA GLU A 164 -18.71 -10.91 12.48
C GLU A 164 -18.43 -9.41 12.41
N GLN A 165 -17.77 -8.96 11.34
CA GLN A 165 -17.35 -7.58 11.11
C GLN A 165 -18.31 -6.79 10.20
N ILE A 166 -19.32 -7.47 9.64
CA ILE A 166 -20.41 -6.86 8.87
C ILE A 166 -21.68 -6.82 9.70
N THR A 167 -22.63 -6.00 9.28
CA THR A 167 -23.91 -5.83 9.97
C THR A 167 -24.79 -7.07 9.91
N GLU A 168 -25.70 -7.17 10.86
CA GLU A 168 -26.66 -8.27 10.92
C GLU A 168 -27.56 -8.33 9.68
N GLU A 169 -27.91 -7.17 9.11
CA GLU A 169 -28.75 -7.11 7.92
C GLU A 169 -28.05 -7.70 6.70
N LEU A 170 -26.78 -7.32 6.49
CA LEU A 170 -25.96 -7.92 5.43
C LEU A 170 -25.72 -9.41 5.68
N GLN A 171 -25.50 -9.83 6.94
CA GLN A 171 -25.34 -11.25 7.26
C GLN A 171 -26.59 -12.07 6.91
N LYS A 172 -27.79 -11.59 7.26
CA LYS A 172 -29.06 -12.27 6.95
C LYS A 172 -29.25 -12.42 5.44
N ASP A 173 -29.01 -11.34 4.70
CA ASP A 173 -29.14 -11.31 3.24
C ASP A 173 -28.11 -12.23 2.55
N LEU A 174 -26.87 -12.29 3.03
CA LEU A 174 -25.86 -13.22 2.50
C LEU A 174 -26.24 -14.69 2.73
N ARG A 175 -26.78 -15.04 3.90
CA ARG A 175 -27.18 -16.41 4.24
C ARG A 175 -28.34 -16.95 3.39
N ARG A 176 -29.17 -16.07 2.81
CA ARG A 176 -30.35 -16.47 2.03
C ARG A 176 -30.01 -17.21 0.74
N PHE A 177 -28.91 -16.85 0.09
CA PHE A 177 -28.62 -17.30 -1.29
C PHE A 177 -27.38 -18.19 -1.40
N ARG A 178 -26.39 -18.03 -0.51
CA ARG A 178 -25.13 -18.80 -0.58
C ARG A 178 -24.46 -18.89 0.79
N THR A 179 -23.81 -20.02 1.04
CA THR A 179 -22.92 -20.17 2.20
C THR A 179 -21.56 -19.57 1.90
N TYR A 180 -21.07 -18.73 2.81
CA TYR A 180 -19.73 -18.14 2.75
C TYR A 180 -18.91 -18.56 3.97
N LYS A 181 -17.63 -18.86 3.73
CA LYS A 181 -16.63 -19.12 4.77
C LYS A 181 -16.08 -17.79 5.29
N GLY A 182 -16.34 -17.54 6.57
CA GLY A 182 -15.89 -16.34 7.28
C GLY A 182 -14.38 -16.18 7.40
N SER A 183 -13.64 -17.28 7.31
CA SER A 183 -12.18 -17.30 7.35
C SER A 183 -11.52 -17.24 5.97
N SER A 184 -12.28 -17.03 4.89
CA SER A 184 -11.76 -16.99 3.53
C SER A 184 -11.85 -15.60 2.89
N VAL A 185 -10.70 -15.12 2.44
CA VAL A 185 -10.56 -13.86 1.69
C VAL A 185 -11.26 -13.95 0.34
N ARG A 186 -11.17 -15.12 -0.31
CA ARG A 186 -11.88 -15.40 -1.56
C ARG A 186 -13.39 -15.26 -1.38
N ASP A 187 -13.95 -15.77 -0.29
CA ASP A 187 -15.38 -15.71 -0.03
C ASP A 187 -15.87 -14.30 0.31
N LEU A 188 -15.05 -13.50 1.00
CA LEU A 188 -15.30 -12.08 1.20
C LEU A 188 -15.37 -11.32 -0.14
N LEU A 189 -14.36 -11.50 -1.01
CA LEU A 189 -14.33 -10.85 -2.33
C LEU A 189 -15.54 -11.27 -3.18
N ARG A 190 -15.93 -12.54 -3.11
CA ARG A 190 -17.12 -13.07 -3.79
C ARG A 190 -18.41 -12.46 -3.24
N ALA A 191 -18.52 -12.30 -1.92
CA ALA A 191 -19.66 -11.64 -1.29
C ALA A 191 -19.77 -10.17 -1.76
N LEU A 192 -18.66 -9.43 -1.74
CA LEU A 192 -18.57 -8.05 -2.24
C LEU A 192 -19.01 -7.96 -3.71
N ARG A 193 -18.45 -8.82 -4.58
CA ARG A 193 -18.80 -8.87 -6.01
C ARG A 193 -20.29 -9.12 -6.21
N ASN A 194 -20.86 -10.11 -5.51
CA ASN A 194 -22.27 -10.46 -5.62
C ASN A 194 -23.18 -9.31 -5.14
N LYS A 195 -22.83 -8.64 -4.03
CA LYS A 195 -23.61 -7.50 -3.52
C LYS A 195 -23.52 -6.28 -4.43
N LYS A 196 -22.38 -6.05 -5.08
CA LYS A 196 -22.28 -5.03 -6.13
C LYS A 196 -23.17 -5.37 -7.33
N HIS A 197 -23.10 -6.60 -7.83
CA HIS A 197 -23.84 -7.03 -9.03
C HIS A 197 -25.36 -6.90 -8.84
N HIS A 198 -25.86 -7.32 -7.68
CA HIS A 198 -27.29 -7.28 -7.34
C HIS A 198 -27.69 -6.04 -6.53
N TYR A 199 -26.87 -4.98 -6.52
CA TYR A 199 -27.07 -3.84 -5.62
C TYR A 199 -28.47 -3.19 -5.76
N ARG A 200 -29.01 -3.13 -6.99
CA ARG A 200 -30.34 -2.56 -7.26
C ARG A 200 -31.50 -3.43 -6.76
N GLU A 201 -31.27 -4.72 -6.56
CA GLU A 201 -32.25 -5.70 -6.09
C GLU A 201 -32.26 -5.82 -4.56
N LEU A 202 -31.30 -5.18 -3.87
CA LEU A 202 -31.21 -5.21 -2.41
C LEU A 202 -32.34 -4.39 -1.76
N PRO A 203 -32.82 -4.79 -0.57
CA PRO A 203 -33.74 -3.99 0.23
C PRO A 203 -33.22 -2.57 0.46
N GLU A 204 -34.13 -1.59 0.50
CA GLU A 204 -33.76 -0.19 0.65
C GLU A 204 -32.94 0.08 1.92
N ALA A 205 -33.32 -0.55 3.04
CA ALA A 205 -32.57 -0.47 4.30
C ALA A 205 -31.11 -0.93 4.16
N LEU A 206 -30.88 -2.03 3.44
CA LEU A 206 -29.54 -2.56 3.21
C LEU A 206 -28.74 -1.69 2.23
N ARG A 207 -29.40 -1.13 1.20
CA ARG A 207 -28.75 -0.17 0.28
C ARG A 207 -28.34 1.11 0.99
N ALA A 208 -29.18 1.63 1.88
CA ALA A 208 -28.86 2.80 2.70
C ALA A 208 -27.66 2.53 3.62
N GLU A 209 -27.52 1.30 4.11
CA GLU A 209 -26.40 0.90 4.96
C GLU A 209 -25.08 0.71 4.20
N LEU A 210 -25.12 0.03 3.05
CA LEU A 210 -23.98 -0.16 2.17
C LEU A 210 -23.52 1.14 1.50
N GLY A 211 -24.43 2.12 1.40
CA GLY A 211 -24.20 3.40 0.77
C GLY A 211 -24.09 3.32 -0.75
N THR A 212 -23.85 4.47 -1.35
CA THR A 212 -23.72 4.69 -2.79
C THR A 212 -22.47 4.02 -3.39
N ILE A 213 -22.62 3.53 -4.62
CA ILE A 213 -21.53 2.96 -5.41
C ILE A 213 -20.87 4.05 -6.24
N PRO A 214 -19.53 4.14 -6.30
CA PRO A 214 -18.56 3.23 -5.67
C PRO A 214 -18.09 3.64 -4.26
N ASP A 215 -18.22 4.91 -3.89
CA ASP A 215 -17.48 5.52 -2.78
C ASP A 215 -17.82 4.94 -1.40
N GLU A 216 -19.08 5.02 -0.99
CA GLU A 216 -19.51 4.56 0.33
C GLU A 216 -19.50 3.03 0.40
N PHE A 217 -19.84 2.35 -0.70
CA PHE A 217 -19.78 0.89 -0.80
C PHE A 217 -18.36 0.34 -0.58
N VAL A 218 -17.36 0.93 -1.23
CA VAL A 218 -15.96 0.57 -0.99
C VAL A 218 -15.53 0.96 0.42
N GLY A 219 -15.98 2.10 0.92
CA GLY A 219 -15.74 2.52 2.30
C GLY A 219 -16.28 1.54 3.34
N TYR A 220 -17.45 0.95 3.10
CA TYR A 220 -18.08 -0.04 3.98
C TYR A 220 -17.21 -1.29 4.12
N PHE A 221 -16.89 -1.93 3.01
CA PHE A 221 -16.07 -3.15 3.00
C PHE A 221 -14.59 -2.85 3.33
N GLY A 222 -14.11 -1.68 2.92
CA GLY A 222 -12.75 -1.19 3.14
C GLY A 222 -12.49 -0.68 4.55
N ASN A 223 -13.47 -0.63 5.46
CA ASN A 223 -13.25 -0.27 6.87
C ASN A 223 -13.96 -1.18 7.87
N PHE A 224 -14.75 -2.18 7.41
CA PHE A 224 -15.53 -3.12 8.24
C PHE A 224 -16.20 -2.46 9.46
N ARG A 225 -17.36 -1.83 9.22
CA ARG A 225 -18.05 -0.99 10.20
C ARG A 225 -19.11 -1.79 10.96
N LYS A 226 -19.13 -1.66 12.31
CA LYS A 226 -20.38 -1.80 13.08
C LYS A 226 -20.95 -0.40 13.38
N PRO A 227 -22.24 -0.13 13.16
CA PRO A 227 -22.85 1.12 13.58
C PRO A 227 -23.05 1.11 15.10
N SER A 228 -22.19 1.81 15.85
CA SER A 228 -22.48 2.15 17.24
C SER A 228 -21.93 3.54 17.58
N GLY A 229 -22.79 4.56 17.43
CA GLY A 229 -22.84 5.77 18.27
C GLY A 229 -21.65 6.74 18.36
N GLN A 230 -20.43 6.43 17.92
CA GLN A 230 -19.29 7.31 18.09
C GLN A 230 -18.27 7.20 16.95
N ASN A 231 -17.81 8.37 16.51
CA ASN A 231 -16.79 8.73 15.52
C ASN A 231 -16.08 7.63 14.71
N TRP A 232 -15.95 7.91 13.41
CA TRP A 232 -15.17 7.20 12.40
C TRP A 232 -13.72 6.95 12.86
N ALA A 233 -13.42 5.77 13.39
CA ALA A 233 -12.04 5.30 13.52
C ALA A 233 -11.73 4.37 12.33
N PRO A 234 -10.72 4.68 11.49
CA PRO A 234 -10.30 3.77 10.43
C PRO A 234 -9.75 2.49 11.06
N TYR A 235 -10.39 1.33 10.81
CA TYR A 235 -9.88 0.06 11.30
C TYR A 235 -8.65 -0.38 10.47
N PRO A 236 -7.56 -0.83 11.11
CA PRO A 236 -6.25 -0.94 10.47
C PRO A 236 -6.06 -2.13 9.51
N THR A 237 -7.03 -3.03 9.35
CA THR A 237 -6.85 -4.29 8.63
C THR A 237 -8.12 -4.69 7.89
N SER A 238 -8.42 -3.97 6.83
CA SER A 238 -9.53 -4.23 5.93
C SER A 238 -8.98 -4.62 4.54
N LEU A 239 -9.86 -4.76 3.53
CA LEU A 239 -9.57 -5.16 2.14
C LEU A 239 -8.29 -4.60 1.49
N TRP A 240 -7.68 -3.57 2.04
CA TRP A 240 -6.38 -3.07 1.65
C TRP A 240 -5.19 -4.00 1.92
N ALA A 241 -5.26 -4.83 2.96
CA ALA A 241 -4.29 -5.92 3.12
C ALA A 241 -4.49 -7.00 2.02
N ILE A 242 -5.70 -7.13 1.48
CA ILE A 242 -5.97 -7.91 0.25
C ILE A 242 -5.37 -7.20 -0.96
N LEU A 243 -5.41 -5.87 -1.07
CA LEU A 243 -4.72 -5.15 -2.14
C LEU A 243 -3.20 -5.41 -2.11
N SER A 244 -2.59 -5.37 -0.93
CA SER A 244 -1.16 -5.70 -0.76
C SER A 244 -0.87 -7.17 -1.11
N ALA A 245 -1.65 -8.13 -0.58
CA ALA A 245 -1.47 -9.56 -0.86
C ALA A 245 -1.79 -9.95 -2.31
N ALA A 246 -2.79 -9.31 -2.92
CA ALA A 246 -3.15 -9.51 -4.32
C ALA A 246 -2.14 -8.84 -5.26
N SER A 247 -1.51 -7.73 -4.88
CA SER A 247 -0.40 -7.14 -5.65
C SER A 247 0.79 -8.10 -5.79
N LEU A 248 1.08 -8.91 -4.75
CA LEU A 248 2.09 -9.98 -4.81
C LEU A 248 1.70 -11.09 -5.80
N CYS A 249 0.41 -11.36 -5.97
CA CYS A 249 -0.10 -12.26 -6.99
C CYS A 249 -0.11 -11.63 -8.39
N CYS A 250 -0.05 -10.29 -8.50
CA CYS A 250 -0.23 -9.59 -9.76
C CYS A 250 0.93 -9.72 -10.75
N CYS A 251 2.13 -10.18 -10.36
CA CYS A 251 3.09 -10.58 -11.39
C CYS A 251 2.71 -11.86 -12.16
N SER A 252 1.70 -12.59 -11.69
CA SER A 252 1.03 -13.67 -12.44
C SER A 252 -0.35 -13.25 -13.01
N ILE A 253 -0.90 -12.11 -12.58
CA ILE A 253 -2.19 -11.57 -13.04
C ILE A 253 -1.87 -10.40 -13.97
N ARG A 254 -1.97 -10.59 -15.29
CA ARG A 254 -1.54 -9.67 -16.37
C ARG A 254 -2.11 -8.23 -16.34
N THR A 255 -2.75 -7.79 -15.27
CA THR A 255 -3.37 -6.47 -15.11
C THR A 255 -2.47 -5.45 -14.43
N TRP A 256 -1.32 -5.86 -13.86
CA TRP A 256 -0.31 -4.92 -13.37
C TRP A 256 0.96 -4.91 -14.23
N PRO A 257 1.54 -3.74 -14.50
CA PRO A 257 2.86 -3.64 -15.08
C PRO A 257 3.88 -3.99 -13.98
N CYS A 258 4.23 -5.27 -13.85
CA CYS A 258 5.44 -5.65 -13.15
C CYS A 258 6.62 -5.04 -13.90
N ASN A 259 7.49 -4.36 -13.15
CA ASN A 259 8.61 -3.59 -13.69
C ASN A 259 9.51 -4.54 -14.49
N ASP A 260 9.56 -4.38 -15.81
CA ASP A 260 10.48 -5.13 -16.66
C ASP A 260 11.89 -4.57 -16.46
N SER A 261 12.67 -5.23 -15.62
CA SER A 261 14.08 -4.95 -15.44
C SER A 261 14.95 -5.81 -16.37
N ARG A 262 14.59 -5.96 -17.65
CA ARG A 262 15.56 -6.35 -18.69
C ARG A 262 16.25 -5.14 -19.29
N THR A 263 17.42 -4.80 -18.75
CA THR A 263 18.41 -4.06 -19.52
C THR A 263 19.05 -5.00 -20.54
N ASN A 264 19.01 -4.61 -21.81
CA ASN A 264 19.66 -5.25 -22.95
C ASN A 264 21.05 -5.81 -22.60
N ARG A 265 21.23 -7.14 -22.71
CA ARG A 265 22.50 -7.74 -23.11
C ARG A 265 22.25 -8.75 -24.22
N SER A 266 22.79 -8.40 -25.38
CA SER A 266 23.00 -9.23 -26.55
C SER A 266 24.03 -10.33 -26.26
N SER A 267 23.65 -11.61 -26.37
CA SER A 267 24.50 -12.73 -26.82
C SER A 267 23.69 -14.04 -26.93
N ALA A 268 24.05 -14.85 -27.93
CA ALA A 268 23.37 -15.99 -28.58
C ALA A 268 23.12 -17.25 -27.68
N PRO A 269 22.44 -18.31 -28.20
CA PRO A 269 21.64 -19.25 -27.39
C PRO A 269 22.40 -20.52 -27.00
N THR A 270 22.21 -20.99 -25.76
CA THR A 270 22.39 -22.41 -25.42
C THR A 270 21.61 -22.81 -24.15
N THR A 271 20.83 -23.88 -24.33
CA THR A 271 20.42 -24.93 -23.36
C THR A 271 19.60 -24.56 -22.11
N HIS A 272 18.39 -25.16 -22.09
CA HIS A 272 17.50 -25.44 -20.96
C HIS A 272 17.89 -24.87 -19.60
N THR A 273 17.23 -23.78 -19.21
CA THR A 273 17.19 -23.31 -17.83
C THR A 273 15.74 -23.05 -17.44
N THR A 274 15.25 -23.78 -16.44
CA THR A 274 13.96 -23.53 -15.77
C THR A 274 13.88 -22.08 -15.32
N HIS A 275 13.01 -21.30 -15.97
CA HIS A 275 12.83 -19.88 -15.72
C HIS A 275 12.15 -19.62 -14.38
N ARG A 276 12.92 -19.19 -13.39
CA ARG A 276 12.41 -18.63 -12.13
C ARG A 276 12.14 -17.14 -12.33
N TRP A 277 10.88 -16.75 -12.34
CA TRP A 277 10.45 -15.35 -12.33
C TRP A 277 10.58 -14.81 -10.91
N THR A 278 11.72 -14.20 -10.60
CA THR A 278 11.89 -13.45 -9.35
C THR A 278 11.57 -12.00 -9.61
N CYS A 279 10.43 -11.54 -9.10
CA CYS A 279 10.15 -10.12 -8.99
C CYS A 279 11.07 -9.56 -7.90
N GLY A 280 11.81 -8.47 -8.18
CA GLY A 280 12.63 -7.74 -7.21
C GLY A 280 11.80 -6.95 -6.19
N VAL A 281 10.68 -7.53 -5.75
CA VAL A 281 9.85 -7.02 -4.66
C VAL A 281 9.71 -8.16 -3.67
N THR A 282 10.78 -8.41 -2.93
CA THR A 282 10.70 -9.12 -1.66
C THR A 282 10.19 -8.12 -0.64
N LEU A 283 8.87 -8.08 -0.41
CA LEU A 283 8.36 -7.50 0.81
C LEU A 283 8.88 -8.34 2.00
N PRO A 284 9.26 -7.71 3.12
CA PRO A 284 9.71 -8.44 4.29
C PRO A 284 8.64 -9.43 4.76
N ASP A 285 9.11 -10.56 5.30
CA ASP A 285 8.29 -11.60 5.90
C ASP A 285 7.22 -10.97 6.84
N PRO A 286 5.93 -11.31 6.69
CA PRO A 286 4.86 -10.84 7.57
C PRO A 286 5.15 -11.03 9.08
N SER A 287 6.04 -11.97 9.43
CA SER A 287 6.51 -12.19 10.80
C SER A 287 7.23 -10.98 11.44
N CYS A 288 7.79 -10.06 10.63
CA CYS A 288 8.48 -8.86 11.12
C CYS A 288 7.53 -7.74 11.60
N TRP A 289 6.22 -7.91 11.44
CA TRP A 289 5.19 -6.89 11.73
C TRP A 289 4.32 -7.23 12.95
N LEU A 290 4.71 -8.24 13.74
CA LEU A 290 4.00 -8.62 14.96
C LEU A 290 4.41 -7.69 16.12
N PRO A 291 3.48 -6.97 16.78
CA PRO A 291 3.75 -6.42 18.09
C PRO A 291 4.01 -7.57 19.07
N GLY A 292 5.15 -7.55 19.74
CA GLY A 292 5.46 -8.48 20.82
C GLY A 292 4.34 -8.51 21.86
N ARG A 293 4.04 -9.69 22.38
CA ARG A 293 2.99 -9.91 23.39
C ARG A 293 3.09 -8.87 24.52
N PRO A 294 2.01 -8.19 24.91
CA PRO A 294 2.05 -7.24 26.01
C PRO A 294 2.10 -7.99 27.34
N GLY A 295 3.27 -7.96 27.98
CA GLY A 295 3.46 -8.26 29.39
C GLY A 295 3.81 -6.97 30.13
N SER A 296 2.91 -6.57 31.04
CA SER A 296 3.06 -5.57 32.11
C SER A 296 3.46 -4.13 31.77
N GLY A 297 2.53 -3.19 32.06
CA GLY A 297 2.89 -1.90 32.64
C GLY A 297 2.49 -0.63 31.87
N ASN A 298 1.44 0.03 32.37
CA ASN A 298 1.10 1.45 32.23
C ASN A 298 0.57 1.98 30.88
N ALA A 299 -0.76 1.95 30.77
CA ALA A 299 -1.54 2.81 29.89
C ALA A 299 -1.35 4.28 30.26
N ARG A 300 -1.15 5.15 29.26
CA ARG A 300 -1.42 6.60 29.38
C ARG A 300 -2.44 6.99 28.32
N MET A 301 -3.61 7.41 28.80
CA MET A 301 -4.65 8.10 28.04
C MET A 301 -4.06 9.31 27.32
N CYS A 302 -4.39 9.48 26.04
CA CYS A 302 -4.23 10.73 25.33
C CYS A 302 -5.59 11.22 24.82
N ASP A 303 -5.84 12.47 25.19
CA ASP A 303 -7.04 13.28 25.12
C ASP A 303 -7.60 13.43 23.68
N GLN A 304 -8.93 13.35 23.56
CA GLN A 304 -9.67 13.50 22.31
C GLN A 304 -10.01 14.98 22.09
N ARG A 305 -9.38 15.63 21.12
CA ARG A 305 -9.91 16.86 20.53
C ARG A 305 -9.80 16.83 19.01
N THR A 306 -10.95 16.82 18.34
CA THR A 306 -11.12 16.91 16.89
C THR A 306 -11.16 18.39 16.44
N PRO A 307 -10.34 18.81 15.46
CA PRO A 307 -10.54 20.10 14.79
C PRO A 307 -11.35 19.99 13.49
N LYS A 308 -12.28 20.94 13.30
CA LYS A 308 -13.34 21.01 12.27
C LYS A 308 -12.91 21.53 10.87
N TRP A 309 -11.81 21.09 10.27
CA TRP A 309 -11.32 21.71 9.00
C TRP A 309 -11.17 20.75 7.80
N TRP A 310 -12.09 19.80 7.64
CA TRP A 310 -12.01 18.75 6.60
C TRP A 310 -12.37 19.19 5.15
N ASN A 311 -12.63 20.46 4.85
CA ASN A 311 -13.27 20.85 3.56
C ASN A 311 -12.37 21.48 2.47
N LEU A 312 -11.05 21.26 2.45
CA LEU A 312 -10.16 22.03 1.53
C LEU A 312 -9.27 21.23 0.57
N LEU A 313 -9.53 19.94 0.31
CA LEU A 313 -8.69 19.15 -0.61
C LEU A 313 -9.40 18.60 -1.86
N TYR A 314 -10.57 19.13 -2.24
CA TYR A 314 -11.30 18.72 -3.46
C TYR A 314 -11.66 19.86 -4.43
N GLN A 315 -10.88 20.95 -4.46
CA GLN A 315 -10.92 21.91 -5.56
C GLN A 315 -9.52 22.46 -5.83
N VAL A 316 -8.74 21.77 -6.67
CA VAL A 316 -7.90 22.27 -7.79
C VAL A 316 -7.51 21.07 -8.65
#